data_AF-A0A4Q3XVS8-F1
#
_entry.id   AF-A0A4Q3XVS8-F1
#
_cell.length_a   1.000
_cell.length_b   1.000
_cell.length_c   1.000
_cell.angle_alpha   90.00
_cell.angle_beta   90.00
_cell.angle_gamma   90.00
#
_symmetry.space_group_name_H-M   'P 1'
#
loop_
_entity.id
_entity.type
_entity.pdbx_description
1 polymer ?
#
loop_
_entity_poly.entity_id
_entity_poly.type
_entity_poly.pdbx_seq_one_letter_code
_entity_poly.pdbx_strand_id
1 'polypeptide(L)'
;MVSVAKWDIFEIELSGPSGGNPYLEVTLEATFTHGARAVRVPGFHDGGSSYRIRFMPDAEGEWNYTTNSSAAALNGKAGSFTATAAAPDAHGPVRVHNQFHFAHADGTPYFPFGTTCYAWTHQPLALQEETLATLGVARFNKMRMGVFPKDYPYNVNEALHDVYQKGADGKYDFDRPNPESFRHFENQVKALGELGIEADIIIFHPYDRWGYSDMSEAQDYAYVQYLAARLAAYRNVWWSLANEYDFLLNTKPMHQWERYFHILEENDPYGHLRSIHNGDP
;
A
#
# COMPACT_ATOMS: atom_id res chain seq x y z
N MET A 1 -3.60 27.61 -6.62
CA MET A 1 -3.07 26.94 -5.42
C MET A 1 -3.76 25.59 -5.34
N VAL A 2 -3.01 24.49 -5.22
CA VAL A 2 -3.62 23.15 -5.18
C VAL A 2 -4.28 22.96 -3.82
N SER A 3 -5.50 22.43 -3.80
CA SER A 3 -6.23 22.09 -2.58
C SER A 3 -6.56 20.60 -2.55
N VAL A 4 -6.45 20.00 -1.38
CA VAL A 4 -6.79 18.58 -1.12
C VAL A 4 -7.66 18.52 0.14
N ALA A 5 -8.59 17.58 0.24
CA ALA A 5 -9.32 17.38 1.48
C ALA A 5 -8.43 16.70 2.54
N LYS A 6 -8.67 16.99 3.82
CA LYS A 6 -8.10 16.21 4.92
C LYS A 6 -8.47 14.73 4.74
N TRP A 7 -7.48 13.84 4.92
CA TRP A 7 -7.56 12.40 4.67
C TRP A 7 -7.77 11.96 3.22
N ASP A 8 -7.54 12.86 2.26
CA ASP A 8 -7.38 12.55 0.84
C ASP A 8 -5.90 12.63 0.43
N ILE A 9 -5.57 12.30 -0.82
CA ILE A 9 -4.16 12.16 -1.26
C ILE A 9 -3.69 13.41 -2.01
N PHE A 10 -2.66 14.06 -1.48
CA PHE A 10 -1.83 14.99 -2.24
C PHE A 10 -0.67 14.23 -2.87
N GLU A 11 -0.52 14.31 -4.20
CA GLU A 11 0.52 13.60 -4.92
C GLU A 11 1.49 14.57 -5.60
N ILE A 12 2.78 14.34 -5.36
CA ILE A 12 3.86 14.97 -6.10
C ILE A 12 4.27 14.01 -7.21
N GLU A 13 4.21 14.46 -8.46
CA GLU A 13 4.76 13.75 -9.60
C GLU A 13 6.05 14.44 -10.08
N LEU A 14 7.12 13.66 -10.22
CA LEU A 14 8.44 14.13 -10.65
C LEU A 14 8.94 13.29 -11.82
N SER A 15 9.77 13.91 -12.66
CA SER A 15 10.54 13.20 -13.67
C SER A 15 11.99 13.07 -13.23
N GLY A 16 12.52 11.86 -13.24
CA GLY A 16 13.88 11.52 -12.82
C GLY A 16 14.58 10.51 -13.74
N PRO A 17 15.71 9.93 -13.30
CA PRO A 17 16.43 8.91 -14.05
C PRO A 17 15.57 7.69 -14.37
N SER A 18 15.70 7.13 -15.58
CA SER A 18 14.99 5.92 -16.00
C SER A 18 15.93 4.75 -16.36
N GLY A 19 17.23 4.98 -16.38
CA GLY A 19 18.24 3.93 -16.63
C GLY A 19 18.61 3.16 -15.37
N GLY A 20 19.23 1.99 -15.54
CA GLY A 20 19.67 1.14 -14.42
C GLY A 20 18.51 0.41 -13.74
N ASN A 21 18.49 0.45 -12.41
CA ASN A 21 17.37 -0.02 -11.60
C ASN A 21 16.89 1.07 -10.62
N PRO A 22 16.07 2.03 -11.09
CA PRO A 22 15.50 3.08 -10.25
C PRO A 22 14.84 2.61 -8.95
N TYR A 23 14.25 1.41 -8.96
CA TYR A 23 13.58 0.84 -7.80
C TYR A 23 14.55 0.55 -6.64
N LEU A 24 15.78 0.11 -6.92
CA LEU A 24 16.80 -0.16 -5.90
C LEU A 24 17.83 0.95 -5.74
N GLU A 25 18.09 1.72 -6.79
CA GLU A 25 19.25 2.64 -6.86
C GLU A 25 18.89 4.08 -6.48
N VAL A 26 17.61 4.46 -6.53
CA VAL A 26 17.17 5.84 -6.28
C VAL A 26 16.37 5.93 -4.99
N THR A 27 16.91 6.68 -4.01
CA THR A 27 16.15 7.04 -2.82
C THR A 27 15.35 8.30 -3.09
N LEU A 28 14.11 8.34 -2.63
CA LEU A 28 13.24 9.52 -2.73
C LEU A 28 12.36 9.60 -1.49
N GLU A 29 12.26 10.79 -0.92
CA GLU A 29 11.33 11.11 0.15
C GLU A 29 10.99 12.61 0.10
N ALA A 30 9.95 13.03 0.82
CA ALA A 30 9.70 14.43 1.11
C ALA A 30 9.42 14.65 2.59
N THR A 31 9.82 15.82 3.07
CA THR A 31 9.41 16.34 4.37
C THR A 31 8.28 17.33 4.16
N PHE A 32 7.08 16.97 4.63
CA PHE A 32 5.91 17.84 4.66
C PHE A 32 5.85 18.62 5.97
N THR A 33 5.57 19.92 5.93
CA THR A 33 5.50 20.76 7.12
C THR A 33 4.18 21.50 7.24
N HIS A 34 3.69 21.57 8.48
CA HIS A 34 2.49 22.33 8.87
C HIS A 34 2.77 23.03 10.21
N GLY A 35 3.00 24.33 10.16
CA GLY A 35 3.54 25.07 11.31
C GLY A 35 4.89 24.50 11.76
N ALA A 36 4.98 24.07 13.02
CA ALA A 36 6.19 23.44 13.58
C ALA A 36 6.29 21.92 13.35
N ARG A 37 5.24 21.28 12.81
CA ARG A 37 5.24 19.84 12.56
C ARG A 37 5.92 19.51 11.24
N ALA A 38 6.72 18.45 11.24
CA ALA A 38 7.34 17.86 10.05
C ALA A 38 6.97 16.38 9.96
N VAL A 39 6.65 15.90 8.76
CA VAL A 39 6.30 14.51 8.46
C VAL A 39 7.16 14.03 7.29
N ARG A 40 7.97 13.00 7.51
CA ARG A 40 8.78 12.35 6.47
C ARG A 40 7.93 11.32 5.75
N VAL A 41 7.90 11.38 4.43
CA VAL A 41 7.06 10.53 3.57
C VAL A 41 7.94 9.92 2.47
N PRO A 42 8.02 8.58 2.34
CA PRO A 42 8.79 7.95 1.28
C PRO A 42 8.15 8.19 -0.10
N GLY A 43 8.99 8.29 -1.11
CA GLY A 43 8.61 8.27 -2.51
C GLY A 43 8.93 6.93 -3.17
N PHE A 44 8.51 6.77 -4.42
CA PHE A 44 8.70 5.53 -5.18
C PHE A 44 8.84 5.80 -6.68
N HIS A 45 9.49 4.88 -7.39
CA HIS A 45 9.53 4.83 -8.85
C HIS A 45 8.23 4.21 -9.39
N ASP A 46 7.63 4.84 -10.40
CA ASP A 46 6.35 4.43 -11.00
C ASP A 46 6.47 4.03 -12.48
N GLY A 47 7.67 3.63 -12.90
CA GLY A 47 7.95 3.24 -14.28
C GLY A 47 8.48 4.37 -15.16
N GLY A 48 9.30 4.00 -16.16
CA GLY A 48 9.95 4.97 -17.03
C GLY A 48 10.75 6.00 -16.24
N SER A 49 10.50 7.29 -16.47
CA SER A 49 11.08 8.39 -15.71
C SER A 49 10.18 8.92 -14.58
N SER A 50 9.04 8.27 -14.30
CA SER A 50 8.05 8.75 -13.32
C SER A 50 8.43 8.33 -11.89
N TYR A 51 8.38 9.31 -10.98
CA TYR A 51 8.53 9.12 -9.55
C TYR A 51 7.40 9.86 -8.83
N ARG A 52 6.89 9.26 -7.74
CA ARG A 52 5.76 9.81 -7.00
C ARG A 52 6.05 9.85 -5.50
N ILE A 53 5.41 10.81 -4.82
CA ILE A 53 5.34 10.89 -3.36
C ILE A 53 3.87 11.18 -3.03
N ARG A 54 3.26 10.36 -2.18
CA ARG A 54 1.84 10.51 -1.80
C ARG A 54 1.72 10.87 -0.32
N PHE A 55 1.08 12.00 -0.05
CA PHE A 55 0.87 12.50 1.29
C PHE A 55 -0.61 12.63 1.62
N MET A 56 -1.01 12.11 2.78
CA MET A 56 -2.37 12.25 3.31
C MET A 56 -2.37 13.26 4.47
N PRO A 57 -2.79 14.52 4.27
CA PRO A 57 -2.86 15.50 5.34
C PRO A 57 -3.91 15.12 6.37
N ASP A 58 -3.54 15.23 7.64
CA ASP A 58 -4.39 14.98 8.82
C ASP A 58 -4.81 16.27 9.54
N ALA A 59 -4.40 17.44 9.03
CA ALA A 59 -4.74 18.75 9.53
C ALA A 59 -5.05 19.72 8.38
N GLU A 60 -6.06 20.57 8.60
CA GLU A 60 -6.46 21.63 7.67
C GLU A 60 -5.47 22.79 7.67
N GLY A 61 -5.40 23.55 6.58
CA GLY A 61 -4.52 24.71 6.41
C GLY A 61 -3.37 24.46 5.44
N GLU A 62 -2.39 25.37 5.47
CA GLU A 62 -1.27 25.33 4.55
C GLU A 62 -0.25 24.24 4.92
N TRP A 63 0.20 23.51 3.91
CA TRP A 63 1.27 22.54 3.98
C TRP A 63 2.35 22.90 2.97
N ASN A 64 3.61 22.79 3.39
CA ASN A 64 4.76 22.93 2.51
C ASN A 64 5.48 21.59 2.39
N TYR A 65 6.24 21.38 1.33
CA TYR A 65 7.11 20.22 1.21
C TYR A 65 8.46 20.57 0.62
N THR A 66 9.46 19.77 0.97
CA THR A 66 10.76 19.71 0.29
C THR A 66 11.18 18.26 0.09
N THR A 67 11.61 17.90 -1.11
CA THR A 67 12.08 16.54 -1.45
C THR A 67 13.56 16.34 -1.13
N ASN A 68 13.92 15.12 -0.77
CA ASN A 68 15.29 14.66 -0.57
C ASN A 68 15.51 13.39 -1.42
N SER A 69 16.59 13.32 -2.18
CA SER A 69 16.85 12.19 -3.08
C SER A 69 18.33 12.02 -3.41
N SER A 70 18.75 10.77 -3.64
CA SER A 70 20.08 10.48 -4.22
C SER A 70 20.23 11.01 -5.66
N ALA A 71 19.13 11.22 -6.39
CA ALA A 71 19.14 11.76 -7.74
C ALA A 71 18.95 13.29 -7.73
N ALA A 72 19.91 14.03 -8.29
CA ALA A 72 19.87 15.50 -8.35
C ALA A 72 18.61 16.06 -9.03
N ALA A 73 18.05 15.34 -10.02
CA ALA A 73 16.82 15.73 -10.70
C ALA A 73 15.58 15.72 -9.78
N LEU A 74 15.60 14.93 -8.70
CA LEU A 74 14.50 14.75 -7.76
C LEU A 74 14.75 15.45 -6.42
N ASN A 75 16.00 15.82 -6.11
CA ASN A 75 16.39 16.42 -4.84
C ASN A 75 16.04 17.92 -4.75
N GLY A 76 15.64 18.39 -3.55
CA GLY A 76 15.43 19.80 -3.25
C GLY A 76 14.25 20.45 -3.98
N LYS A 77 13.30 19.66 -4.50
CA LYS A 77 12.05 20.19 -5.06
C LYS A 77 11.16 20.64 -3.92
N ALA A 78 10.56 21.82 -4.04
CA ALA A 78 9.71 22.37 -3.01
C ALA A 78 8.39 22.88 -3.59
N GLY A 79 7.36 22.92 -2.76
CA GLY A 79 6.04 23.43 -3.12
C GLY A 79 5.14 23.50 -1.89
N SER A 80 3.88 23.89 -2.13
CA SER A 80 2.87 23.98 -1.10
C SER A 80 1.48 23.65 -1.63
N PHE A 81 0.60 23.27 -0.71
CA PHE A 81 -0.81 23.03 -0.97
C PHE A 81 -1.65 23.40 0.26
N THR A 82 -2.96 23.52 0.08
CA THR A 82 -3.89 23.77 1.19
C THR A 82 -4.73 22.52 1.46
N ALA A 83 -4.64 21.99 2.67
CA ALA A 83 -5.57 20.99 3.17
C ALA A 83 -6.88 21.67 3.57
N THR A 84 -7.99 21.21 3.02
CA THR A 84 -9.35 21.67 3.31
C THR A 84 -10.05 20.69 4.24
N ALA A 85 -11.26 21.03 4.68
CA ALA A 85 -12.08 20.13 5.48
C ALA A 85 -12.22 18.75 4.81
N ALA A 86 -12.35 17.71 5.63
CA ALA A 86 -12.61 16.36 5.13
C ALA A 86 -13.93 16.32 4.34
N ALA A 87 -14.02 15.41 3.36
CA ALA A 87 -15.30 15.11 2.74
C ALA A 87 -16.30 14.57 3.81
N PRO A 88 -17.62 14.76 3.65
CA PRO A 88 -18.61 14.41 4.68
C PRO A 88 -18.51 12.98 5.24
N ASP A 89 -18.19 12.00 4.40
CA ASP A 89 -18.08 10.58 4.77
C ASP A 89 -16.61 10.11 4.91
N ALA A 90 -15.65 11.04 4.84
CA ALA A 90 -14.24 10.75 5.09
C ALA A 90 -13.94 10.95 6.57
N HIS A 91 -13.96 9.87 7.34
CA HIS A 91 -13.68 9.88 8.78
C HIS A 91 -12.18 9.74 9.13
N GLY A 92 -11.35 9.50 8.11
CA GLY A 92 -9.91 9.24 8.25
C GLY A 92 -9.59 7.79 8.68
N PRO A 93 -8.31 7.46 8.86
CA PRO A 93 -7.89 6.09 9.14
C PRO A 93 -8.46 5.52 10.43
N VAL A 94 -8.78 4.23 10.42
CA VAL A 94 -9.17 3.50 11.62
C VAL A 94 -7.96 3.28 12.52
N ARG A 95 -8.14 3.50 13.83
CA ARG A 95 -7.11 3.32 14.86
C ARG A 95 -7.65 2.52 16.04
N VAL A 96 -6.75 1.94 16.82
CA VAL A 96 -7.09 1.41 18.14
C VAL A 96 -7.61 2.58 19.00
N HIS A 97 -8.79 2.41 19.56
CA HIS A 97 -9.42 3.34 20.48
C HIS A 97 -9.41 2.74 21.89
N ASN A 98 -8.74 3.45 22.81
CA ASN A 98 -8.44 2.99 24.17
C ASN A 98 -7.58 1.72 24.20
N GLN A 99 -8.21 0.54 24.28
CA GLN A 99 -7.50 -0.74 24.45
C GLN A 99 -8.08 -1.87 23.59
N PHE A 100 -9.41 -1.94 23.43
CA PHE A 100 -10.11 -3.09 22.82
C PHE A 100 -11.08 -2.72 21.70
N HIS A 101 -11.13 -1.45 21.30
CA HIS A 101 -12.09 -0.94 20.31
C HIS A 101 -11.37 -0.22 19.18
N PHE A 102 -12.12 0.12 18.13
CA PHE A 102 -11.63 0.89 17.01
C PHE A 102 -12.49 2.13 16.81
N ALA A 103 -11.86 3.20 16.34
CA ALA A 103 -12.53 4.40 15.87
C ALA A 103 -11.76 4.98 14.69
N HIS A 104 -12.46 5.68 13.82
CA HIS A 104 -11.83 6.52 12.80
C HIS A 104 -11.11 7.71 13.44
N ALA A 105 -10.26 8.39 12.66
CA ALA A 105 -9.45 9.51 13.13
C ALA A 105 -10.28 10.70 13.65
N ASP A 106 -11.53 10.86 13.19
CA ASP A 106 -12.49 11.86 13.69
C ASP A 106 -13.21 11.46 15.00
N GLY A 107 -12.99 10.23 15.49
CA GLY A 107 -13.63 9.68 16.68
C GLY A 107 -14.89 8.83 16.40
N THR A 108 -15.33 8.70 15.15
CA THR A 108 -16.46 7.86 14.77
C THR A 108 -16.17 6.39 15.11
N PRO A 109 -17.02 5.70 15.90
CA PRO A 109 -16.79 4.30 16.25
C PRO A 109 -16.75 3.38 15.03
N TYR A 110 -15.81 2.42 15.04
CA TYR A 110 -15.67 1.44 13.97
C TYR A 110 -15.78 0.01 14.52
N PHE A 111 -16.62 -0.81 13.88
CA PHE A 111 -16.79 -2.22 14.21
C PHE A 111 -16.47 -3.05 12.95
N PRO A 112 -15.41 -3.89 12.96
CA PRO A 112 -15.03 -4.63 11.77
C PRO A 112 -16.00 -5.78 11.48
N PHE A 113 -16.87 -5.59 10.49
CA PHE A 113 -17.69 -6.63 9.87
C PHE A 113 -17.07 -6.98 8.53
N GLY A 114 -16.07 -7.88 8.59
CA GLY A 114 -15.23 -8.20 7.45
C GLY A 114 -15.76 -9.34 6.57
N THR A 115 -15.29 -9.35 5.33
CA THR A 115 -15.36 -10.50 4.41
C THR A 115 -13.98 -10.82 3.82
N THR A 116 -13.94 -11.81 2.93
CA THR A 116 -12.72 -12.34 2.33
C THR A 116 -12.85 -12.45 0.83
N CYS A 117 -11.91 -11.86 0.08
CA CYS A 117 -11.80 -12.03 -1.35
C CYS A 117 -10.32 -11.98 -1.75
N TYR A 118 -9.56 -13.04 -1.44
CA TYR A 118 -8.09 -12.98 -1.44
C TYR A 118 -7.46 -12.52 -2.75
N ALA A 119 -7.89 -13.04 -3.90
CA ALA A 119 -7.24 -12.78 -5.19
C ALA A 119 -8.16 -12.08 -6.19
N TRP A 120 -9.10 -11.28 -5.69
CA TRP A 120 -10.12 -10.62 -6.51
C TRP A 120 -9.51 -9.64 -7.52
N THR A 121 -8.45 -8.93 -7.13
CA THR A 121 -7.71 -7.99 -7.98
C THR A 121 -6.95 -8.65 -9.14
N HIS A 122 -6.84 -9.99 -9.11
CA HIS A 122 -6.19 -10.79 -10.16
C HIS A 122 -7.19 -11.47 -11.08
N GLN A 123 -8.48 -11.29 -10.86
CA GLN A 123 -9.53 -11.83 -11.74
C GLN A 123 -9.74 -10.95 -12.99
N PRO A 124 -10.42 -11.45 -14.04
CA PRO A 124 -10.82 -10.61 -15.16
C PRO A 124 -11.60 -9.37 -14.69
N LEU A 125 -11.42 -8.23 -15.37
CA LEU A 125 -12.00 -6.94 -14.95
C LEU A 125 -13.51 -7.00 -14.72
N ALA A 126 -14.26 -7.72 -15.57
CA ALA A 126 -15.71 -7.91 -15.39
C ALA A 126 -16.08 -8.56 -14.04
N LEU A 127 -15.26 -9.50 -13.55
CA LEU A 127 -15.49 -10.14 -12.24
C LEU A 127 -15.08 -9.21 -11.08
N GLN A 128 -14.12 -8.31 -11.30
CA GLN A 128 -13.78 -7.27 -10.33
C GLN A 128 -14.91 -6.24 -10.20
N GLU A 129 -15.51 -5.84 -11.32
CA GLU A 129 -16.70 -4.97 -11.34
C GLU A 129 -17.89 -5.63 -10.63
N GLU A 130 -18.14 -6.91 -10.88
CA GLU A 130 -19.16 -7.68 -10.16
C GLU A 130 -18.87 -7.78 -8.66
N THR A 131 -17.59 -7.93 -8.28
CA THR A 131 -17.16 -7.94 -6.88
C THR A 131 -17.46 -6.59 -6.22
N LEU A 132 -17.11 -5.47 -6.86
CA LEU A 132 -17.40 -4.13 -6.34
C LEU A 132 -18.91 -3.86 -6.24
N ALA A 133 -19.69 -4.27 -7.26
CA ALA A 133 -21.15 -4.15 -7.22
C ALA A 133 -21.76 -4.97 -6.07
N THR A 134 -21.24 -6.18 -5.83
CA THR A 134 -21.65 -7.03 -4.71
C THR A 134 -21.29 -6.40 -3.37
N LEU A 135 -20.07 -5.86 -3.24
CA LEU A 135 -19.62 -5.19 -2.03
C LEU A 135 -20.43 -3.92 -1.73
N GLY A 136 -20.84 -3.17 -2.76
CA GLY A 136 -21.63 -1.95 -2.59
C GLY A 136 -23.05 -2.18 -2.04
N VAL A 137 -23.58 -3.40 -2.16
CA VAL A 137 -24.87 -3.79 -1.54
C VAL A 137 -24.68 -4.71 -0.33
N ALA A 138 -23.52 -5.35 -0.21
CA ALA A 138 -23.13 -6.10 0.97
C ALA A 138 -22.82 -5.13 2.12
N ARG A 139 -23.10 -5.53 3.35
CA ARG A 139 -22.89 -4.68 4.54
C ARG A 139 -21.53 -4.93 5.20
N PHE A 140 -20.54 -5.36 4.42
CA PHE A 140 -19.18 -5.52 4.90
C PHE A 140 -18.46 -4.17 4.86
N ASN A 141 -17.65 -3.89 5.87
CA ASN A 141 -16.85 -2.66 5.95
C ASN A 141 -15.34 -2.95 6.02
N LYS A 142 -14.94 -4.21 5.87
CA LYS A 142 -13.54 -4.63 5.73
C LYS A 142 -13.44 -5.80 4.77
N MET A 143 -12.38 -5.87 3.98
CA MET A 143 -12.12 -7.03 3.12
C MET A 143 -10.65 -7.44 3.15
N ARG A 144 -10.39 -8.73 3.41
CA ARG A 144 -9.06 -9.33 3.27
C ARG A 144 -8.74 -9.57 1.80
N MET A 145 -7.62 -9.02 1.32
CA MET A 145 -7.17 -9.11 -0.07
C MET A 145 -5.65 -9.19 -0.17
N GLY A 146 -5.14 -10.05 -1.04
CA GLY A 146 -3.72 -10.27 -1.31
C GLY A 146 -3.18 -9.33 -2.38
N VAL A 147 -1.97 -8.84 -2.16
CA VAL A 147 -1.22 -8.10 -3.19
C VAL A 147 -0.79 -9.07 -4.30
N PHE A 148 -0.19 -10.20 -3.91
CA PHE A 148 0.21 -11.25 -4.84
C PHE A 148 -0.99 -12.09 -5.32
N PRO A 149 -0.92 -12.65 -6.54
CA PRO A 149 -1.90 -13.63 -7.01
C PRO A 149 -1.86 -14.90 -6.18
N LYS A 150 -2.98 -15.64 -6.17
CA LYS A 150 -3.17 -16.84 -5.34
C LYS A 150 -3.28 -18.09 -6.22
N ASP A 151 -2.40 -19.05 -5.99
CA ASP A 151 -2.56 -20.42 -6.51
C ASP A 151 -3.07 -21.35 -5.39
N TYR A 152 -4.24 -21.95 -5.60
CA TYR A 152 -4.89 -22.82 -4.61
C TYR A 152 -5.97 -23.68 -5.29
N PRO A 153 -6.44 -24.78 -4.69
CA PRO A 153 -7.64 -25.45 -5.19
C PRO A 153 -8.78 -24.46 -5.47
N TYR A 154 -9.33 -24.54 -6.69
CA TYR A 154 -10.38 -23.66 -7.23
C TYR A 154 -9.95 -22.21 -7.54
N ASN A 155 -8.66 -21.90 -7.46
CA ASN A 155 -8.07 -20.66 -7.96
C ASN A 155 -6.75 -20.97 -8.67
N VAL A 156 -6.84 -21.17 -9.97
CA VAL A 156 -5.71 -21.57 -10.84
C VAL A 156 -5.51 -20.59 -12.00
N ASN A 157 -6.25 -19.48 -12.00
CA ASN A 157 -6.23 -18.46 -13.03
C ASN A 157 -4.83 -17.82 -13.08
N GLU A 158 -4.40 -17.42 -14.28
CA GLU A 158 -3.24 -16.54 -14.38
C GLU A 158 -3.55 -15.18 -13.77
N ALA A 159 -2.52 -14.53 -13.24
CA ALA A 159 -2.63 -13.18 -12.71
C ALA A 159 -3.03 -12.20 -13.84
N LEU A 160 -3.90 -11.23 -13.53
CA LEU A 160 -4.26 -10.16 -14.48
C LEU A 160 -3.02 -9.39 -14.96
N HIS A 161 -2.11 -9.11 -14.04
CA HIS A 161 -0.80 -8.53 -14.31
C HIS A 161 0.27 -9.29 -13.54
N ASP A 162 1.37 -9.62 -14.21
CA ASP A 162 2.62 -10.02 -13.57
C ASP A 162 3.03 -8.93 -12.56
N VAL A 163 3.31 -9.28 -11.30
CA VAL A 163 3.65 -8.29 -10.24
C VAL A 163 5.08 -7.79 -10.37
N TYR A 164 5.96 -8.61 -10.95
CA TYR A 164 7.34 -8.31 -11.30
C TYR A 164 7.56 -8.56 -12.79
N GLN A 165 8.51 -7.84 -13.39
CA GLN A 165 8.89 -8.04 -14.78
C GLN A 165 9.60 -9.38 -14.96
N LYS A 166 9.54 -9.94 -16.16
CA LYS A 166 10.31 -11.14 -16.51
C LYS A 166 11.63 -10.76 -17.18
N GLY A 167 12.71 -11.43 -16.79
CA GLY A 167 14.00 -11.34 -17.44
C GLY A 167 14.01 -12.01 -18.82
N ALA A 168 15.14 -11.92 -19.52
CA ALA A 168 15.32 -12.53 -20.83
C ALA A 168 15.23 -14.07 -20.81
N ASP A 169 15.41 -14.69 -19.64
CA ASP A 169 15.26 -16.12 -19.41
C ASP A 169 13.81 -16.54 -19.09
N GLY A 170 12.87 -15.59 -19.09
CA GLY A 170 11.46 -15.80 -18.80
C GLY A 170 11.10 -15.93 -17.32
N LYS A 171 12.08 -15.84 -16.41
CA LYS A 171 11.84 -15.85 -14.95
C LYS A 171 11.51 -14.46 -14.44
N TYR A 172 10.79 -14.37 -13.34
CA TYR A 172 10.55 -13.10 -12.67
C TYR A 172 11.86 -12.51 -12.13
N ASP A 173 12.07 -11.23 -12.42
CA ASP A 173 13.10 -10.39 -11.83
C ASP A 173 12.47 -9.64 -10.65
N PHE A 174 12.63 -10.18 -9.43
CA PHE A 174 12.07 -9.60 -8.21
C PHE A 174 12.71 -8.27 -7.80
N ASP A 175 13.72 -7.81 -8.53
CA ASP A 175 14.29 -6.47 -8.38
C ASP A 175 13.66 -5.46 -9.36
N ARG A 176 12.66 -5.87 -10.15
CA ARG A 176 11.97 -5.00 -11.12
C ARG A 176 10.45 -5.15 -10.99
N PRO A 177 9.81 -4.47 -10.01
CA PRO A 177 8.35 -4.48 -9.89
C PRO A 177 7.71 -3.98 -11.19
N ASN A 178 6.51 -4.48 -11.50
CA ASN A 178 5.70 -4.01 -12.60
C ASN A 178 4.76 -2.88 -12.12
N PRO A 179 5.03 -1.59 -12.45
CA PRO A 179 4.22 -0.48 -11.95
C PRO A 179 2.75 -0.55 -12.38
N GLU A 180 2.44 -1.21 -13.50
CA GLU A 180 1.05 -1.41 -13.92
C GLU A 180 0.26 -2.27 -12.94
N SER A 181 0.86 -3.35 -12.43
CA SER A 181 0.23 -4.23 -11.44
C SER A 181 -0.07 -3.48 -10.13
N PHE A 182 0.89 -2.68 -9.65
CA PHE A 182 0.69 -1.88 -8.43
C PHE A 182 -0.32 -0.74 -8.62
N ARG A 183 -0.34 -0.07 -9.79
CA ARG A 183 -1.38 0.93 -10.10
C ARG A 183 -2.77 0.31 -10.19
N HIS A 184 -2.88 -0.89 -10.75
CA HIS A 184 -4.14 -1.63 -10.73
C HIS A 184 -4.59 -1.92 -9.30
N PHE A 185 -3.70 -2.46 -8.47
CA PHE A 185 -4.00 -2.74 -7.07
C PHE A 185 -4.44 -1.49 -6.29
N GLU A 186 -3.74 -0.36 -6.50
CA GLU A 186 -4.11 0.96 -5.94
C GLU A 186 -5.52 1.40 -6.32
N ASN A 187 -5.90 1.24 -7.59
CA ASN A 187 -7.26 1.56 -8.05
C ASN A 187 -8.31 0.72 -7.30
N GLN A 188 -8.01 -0.55 -7.04
CA GLN A 188 -8.89 -1.43 -6.29
C GLN A 188 -8.96 -1.04 -4.80
N VAL A 189 -7.85 -0.65 -4.17
CA VAL A 189 -7.83 -0.11 -2.79
C VAL A 189 -8.64 1.18 -2.69
N LYS A 190 -8.50 2.09 -3.67
CA LYS A 190 -9.28 3.33 -3.77
C LYS A 190 -10.78 3.03 -3.91
N ALA A 191 -11.15 2.10 -4.79
CA ALA A 191 -12.54 1.71 -5.00
C ALA A 191 -13.19 1.16 -3.73
N LEU A 192 -12.47 0.37 -2.93
CA LEU A 192 -12.95 -0.06 -1.62
C LEU A 192 -13.15 1.12 -0.66
N GLY A 193 -12.21 2.07 -0.65
CA GLY A 193 -12.32 3.28 0.18
C GLY A 193 -13.51 4.17 -0.19
N GLU A 194 -13.86 4.22 -1.47
CA GLU A 194 -15.07 4.92 -1.97
C GLU A 194 -16.37 4.22 -1.56
N LEU A 195 -16.32 2.91 -1.29
CA LEU A 195 -17.44 2.13 -0.74
C LEU A 195 -17.48 2.14 0.81
N GLY A 196 -16.54 2.83 1.47
CA GLY A 196 -16.43 2.80 2.94
C GLY A 196 -15.92 1.46 3.48
N ILE A 197 -15.12 0.74 2.69
CA ILE A 197 -14.54 -0.56 3.03
C ILE A 197 -13.04 -0.40 3.29
N GLU A 198 -12.61 -0.87 4.47
CA GLU A 198 -11.21 -1.01 4.84
C GLU A 198 -10.55 -2.16 4.03
N ALA A 199 -9.49 -1.84 3.31
CA ALA A 199 -8.65 -2.77 2.59
C ALA A 199 -7.65 -3.42 3.56
N ASP A 200 -7.92 -4.66 3.97
CA ASP A 200 -7.04 -5.48 4.82
C ASP A 200 -6.04 -6.23 3.93
N ILE A 201 -4.90 -5.56 3.70
CA ILE A 201 -3.91 -5.92 2.69
C ILE A 201 -3.00 -7.01 3.23
N ILE A 202 -3.12 -8.19 2.64
CA ILE A 202 -2.23 -9.33 2.85
C ILE A 202 -0.97 -9.12 2.02
N ILE A 203 0.14 -8.84 2.69
CA ILE A 203 1.43 -8.54 2.06
C ILE A 203 2.08 -9.83 1.52
N PHE A 204 2.04 -10.91 2.29
CA PHE A 204 2.57 -12.22 1.94
C PHE A 204 1.57 -13.37 2.20
N HIS A 205 1.68 -14.47 1.48
CA HIS A 205 0.91 -15.70 1.74
C HIS A 205 1.59 -16.92 1.08
N PRO A 206 1.30 -18.16 1.53
CA PRO A 206 1.91 -19.37 0.98
C PRO A 206 1.30 -19.87 -0.34
N TYR A 207 0.27 -19.20 -0.85
CA TYR A 207 -0.51 -19.66 -2.01
C TYR A 207 0.12 -19.27 -3.35
N ASP A 208 1.23 -19.88 -3.71
CA ASP A 208 2.07 -19.36 -4.78
C ASP A 208 2.63 -20.45 -5.71
N ARG A 209 2.70 -20.11 -7.01
CA ARG A 209 3.42 -20.87 -8.04
C ARG A 209 4.39 -20.00 -8.86
N TRP A 210 4.42 -18.69 -8.60
CA TRP A 210 5.22 -17.71 -9.34
C TRP A 210 6.56 -17.39 -8.66
N GLY A 211 6.73 -17.80 -7.40
CA GLY A 211 7.96 -17.60 -6.61
C GLY A 211 7.97 -16.33 -5.75
N TYR A 212 6.84 -15.61 -5.67
CA TYR A 212 6.67 -14.45 -4.79
C TYR A 212 6.79 -14.81 -3.31
N SER A 213 6.41 -16.03 -2.89
CA SER A 213 6.61 -16.48 -1.50
C SER A 213 8.08 -16.74 -1.17
N ASP A 214 8.90 -16.99 -2.19
CA ASP A 214 10.28 -17.46 -2.07
C ASP A 214 11.34 -16.40 -2.47
N MET A 215 10.92 -15.14 -2.57
CA MET A 215 11.85 -14.01 -2.74
C MET A 215 12.89 -13.99 -1.62
N SER A 216 14.08 -13.47 -1.93
CA SER A 216 15.13 -13.29 -0.92
C SER A 216 14.73 -12.25 0.12
N GLU A 217 15.36 -12.30 1.28
CA GLU A 217 15.14 -11.34 2.37
C GLU A 217 15.27 -9.88 1.93
N ALA A 218 16.29 -9.56 1.13
CA ALA A 218 16.51 -8.21 0.61
C ALA A 218 15.38 -7.76 -0.33
N GLN A 219 14.87 -8.68 -1.16
CA GLN A 219 13.76 -8.43 -2.08
C GLN A 219 12.45 -8.21 -1.32
N ASP A 220 12.18 -9.00 -0.29
CA ASP A 220 11.02 -8.78 0.59
C ASP A 220 11.09 -7.41 1.26
N TYR A 221 12.26 -7.02 1.80
CA TYR A 221 12.39 -5.73 2.47
C TYR A 221 12.19 -4.56 1.52
N ALA A 222 12.74 -4.64 0.30
CA ALA A 222 12.49 -3.63 -0.73
C ALA A 222 11.01 -3.58 -1.11
N TYR A 223 10.36 -4.74 -1.25
CA TYR A 223 8.94 -4.84 -1.56
C TYR A 223 8.04 -4.23 -0.49
N VAL A 224 8.27 -4.53 0.80
CA VAL A 224 7.47 -3.96 1.90
C VAL A 224 7.65 -2.44 1.97
N GLN A 225 8.87 -1.92 1.76
CA GLN A 225 9.13 -0.48 1.68
C GLN A 225 8.37 0.16 0.52
N TYR A 226 8.41 -0.47 -0.65
CA TYR A 226 7.74 0.01 -1.85
C TYR A 226 6.22 0.01 -1.70
N LEU A 227 5.66 -1.07 -1.15
CA LEU A 227 4.23 -1.17 -0.88
C LEU A 227 3.76 -0.09 0.10
N ALA A 228 4.52 0.15 1.18
CA ALA A 228 4.25 1.22 2.12
C ALA A 228 4.28 2.61 1.45
N ALA A 229 5.31 2.90 0.65
CA ALA A 229 5.43 4.17 -0.06
C ALA A 229 4.28 4.43 -1.04
N ARG A 230 3.74 3.36 -1.63
CA ARG A 230 2.63 3.43 -2.59
C ARG A 230 1.27 3.56 -1.91
N LEU A 231 1.04 2.83 -0.82
CA LEU A 231 -0.30 2.62 -0.27
C LEU A 231 -0.55 3.30 1.08
N ALA A 232 0.47 3.71 1.83
CA ALA A 232 0.25 4.31 3.15
C ALA A 232 -0.60 5.59 3.11
N ALA A 233 -0.64 6.33 1.99
CA ALA A 233 -1.49 7.52 1.89
C ALA A 233 -3.00 7.21 1.76
N TYR A 234 -3.40 5.96 1.53
CA TYR A 234 -4.81 5.58 1.46
C TYR A 234 -5.35 5.34 2.87
N ARG A 235 -6.28 6.19 3.31
CA ARG A 235 -6.85 6.16 4.67
C ARG A 235 -7.48 4.83 5.09
N ASN A 236 -7.92 4.01 4.13
CA ASN A 236 -8.63 2.76 4.37
C ASN A 236 -7.70 1.53 4.38
N VAL A 237 -6.38 1.72 4.49
CA VAL A 237 -5.40 0.62 4.48
C VAL A 237 -5.22 0.02 5.87
N TRP A 238 -5.26 -1.31 5.93
CA TRP A 238 -4.78 -2.09 7.07
C TRP A 238 -3.70 -3.05 6.56
N TRP A 239 -2.66 -3.24 7.34
CA TRP A 239 -1.55 -4.12 6.99
C TRP A 239 -1.70 -5.47 7.68
N SER A 240 -1.92 -6.52 6.89
CA SER A 240 -1.80 -7.91 7.33
C SER A 240 -0.49 -8.45 6.76
N LEU A 241 0.55 -8.59 7.59
CA LEU A 241 1.86 -9.04 7.13
C LEU A 241 1.77 -10.35 6.36
N ALA A 242 0.93 -11.27 6.83
CA ALA A 242 0.63 -12.48 6.08
C ALA A 242 -0.81 -12.93 6.23
N ASN A 243 -1.17 -13.86 5.36
CA ASN A 243 -2.13 -14.90 5.67
C ASN A 243 -1.36 -16.23 5.81
N GLU A 244 -1.51 -16.90 6.95
CA GLU A 244 -0.85 -18.18 7.28
C GLU A 244 0.69 -18.09 7.27
N TYR A 245 1.25 -17.14 8.04
CA TYR A 245 2.69 -16.87 8.08
C TYR A 245 3.54 -18.07 8.51
N ASP A 246 2.98 -18.91 9.37
CA ASP A 246 3.55 -20.12 9.94
C ASP A 246 3.87 -21.17 8.86
N PHE A 247 3.13 -21.19 7.75
CA PHE A 247 3.44 -22.05 6.61
C PHE A 247 4.65 -21.58 5.80
N LEU A 248 5.10 -20.34 6.01
CA LEU A 248 6.25 -19.75 5.34
C LEU A 248 7.53 -19.79 6.18
N LEU A 249 7.53 -20.32 7.41
CA LEU A 249 8.67 -20.20 8.34
C LEU A 249 9.98 -20.84 7.85
N ASN A 250 9.91 -21.82 6.94
CA ASN A 250 11.09 -22.42 6.34
C ASN A 250 11.79 -21.49 5.34
N THR A 251 11.05 -20.57 4.70
CA THR A 251 11.57 -19.63 3.72
C THR A 251 11.73 -18.22 4.30
N LYS A 252 10.79 -17.81 5.16
CA LYS A 252 10.74 -16.52 5.85
C LYS A 252 10.74 -16.74 7.37
N PRO A 253 11.92 -16.85 8.01
CA PRO A 253 12.03 -17.09 9.45
C PRO A 253 11.51 -15.90 10.28
N MET A 254 11.22 -16.13 11.57
CA MET A 254 10.59 -15.15 12.47
C MET A 254 11.22 -13.75 12.49
N HIS A 255 12.56 -13.64 12.42
CA HIS A 255 13.22 -12.33 12.41
C HIS A 255 12.86 -11.47 11.19
N GLN A 256 12.52 -12.09 10.05
CA GLN A 256 12.06 -11.34 8.88
C GLN A 256 10.66 -10.77 9.11
N TRP A 257 9.76 -11.53 9.75
CA TRP A 257 8.42 -11.04 10.13
C TRP A 257 8.50 -9.86 11.10
N GLU A 258 9.39 -9.92 12.08
CA GLU A 258 9.69 -8.78 12.97
C GLU A 258 10.20 -7.58 12.18
N ARG A 259 11.14 -7.81 11.24
CA ARG A 259 11.68 -6.74 10.41
C ARG A 259 10.62 -6.11 9.50
N TYR A 260 9.66 -6.87 8.97
CA TYR A 260 8.58 -6.31 8.16
C TYR A 260 7.70 -5.33 8.95
N PHE A 261 7.39 -5.61 10.24
CA PHE A 261 6.68 -4.65 11.09
C PHE A 261 7.45 -3.33 11.22
N HIS A 262 8.77 -3.40 11.48
CA HIS A 262 9.59 -2.20 11.60
C HIS A 262 9.68 -1.43 10.28
N ILE A 263 9.78 -2.11 9.14
CA ILE A 263 9.76 -1.44 7.83
C ILE A 263 8.46 -0.65 7.64
N LEU A 264 7.31 -1.23 8.01
CA LEU A 264 6.05 -0.50 7.97
C LEU A 264 6.03 0.67 8.96
N GLU A 265 6.57 0.52 10.17
CA GLU A 265 6.69 1.63 11.15
C GLU A 265 7.55 2.79 10.63
N GLU A 266 8.64 2.47 9.93
CA GLU A 266 9.56 3.44 9.34
C GLU A 266 8.98 4.17 8.12
N ASN A 267 8.01 3.56 7.41
CA ASN A 267 7.55 4.02 6.10
C ASN A 267 6.04 4.35 6.00
N ASP A 268 5.25 4.04 7.03
CA ASP A 268 3.85 4.46 7.18
C ASP A 268 3.74 5.57 8.25
N PRO A 269 3.83 6.85 7.85
CA PRO A 269 3.79 7.97 8.81
C PRO A 269 2.41 8.20 9.43
N TYR A 270 1.37 7.47 8.99
CA TYR A 270 -0.01 7.65 9.42
C TYR A 270 -0.43 6.64 10.50
N GLY A 271 0.38 5.59 10.69
CA GLY A 271 0.22 4.59 11.74
C GLY A 271 -1.00 3.71 11.53
N HIS A 272 -1.18 3.16 10.33
CA HIS A 272 -2.27 2.23 10.06
C HIS A 272 -2.19 0.99 10.94
N LEU A 273 -3.34 0.33 11.10
CA LEU A 273 -3.42 -0.93 11.82
C LEU A 273 -2.54 -1.99 11.15
N ARG A 274 -1.84 -2.77 11.97
CA ARG A 274 -0.86 -3.78 11.56
C ARG A 274 -1.08 -5.05 12.36
N SER A 275 -1.15 -6.19 11.68
CA SER A 275 -1.27 -7.50 12.32
C SER A 275 -0.71 -8.61 11.40
N ILE A 276 -0.82 -9.86 11.84
CA ILE A 276 -0.39 -11.05 11.10
C ILE A 276 -1.35 -12.20 11.42
N HIS A 277 -1.65 -13.06 10.44
CA HIS A 277 -2.59 -14.17 10.57
C HIS A 277 -1.86 -15.51 10.43
N ASN A 278 -2.09 -16.44 11.36
CA ASN A 278 -1.60 -17.83 11.37
C ASN A 278 -2.57 -18.81 10.70
N GLY A 279 -2.08 -19.93 10.17
CA GLY A 279 -2.87 -21.01 9.60
C GLY A 279 -3.24 -22.08 10.63
N ASP A 280 -2.32 -22.41 11.53
CA ASP A 280 -2.59 -23.34 12.62
C ASP A 280 -3.32 -22.65 13.79
N PRO A 281 -4.54 -23.07 14.17
CA PRO A 281 -5.37 -22.42 15.19
C PRO A 281 -4.85 -22.51 16.62
#